data_AF-A0A2W2L278-F1
#
_entry.id   AF-A0A2W2L278-F1
#
_cell.length_a   1.000
_cell.length_b   1.000
_cell.length_c   1.000
_cell.angle_alpha   90.00
_cell.angle_beta   90.00
_cell.angle_gamma   90.00
#
_symmetry.space_group_name_H-M   'P 1'
#
loop_
_entity.id
_entity.type
_entity.pdbx_description
1 polymer ?
#
loop_
_entity_poly.entity_id
_entity_poly.type
_entity_poly.pdbx_seq_one_letter_code
_entity_poly.pdbx_strand_id
1 'polypeptide(L)'
;MEDLLAVAGELTQRVHGGVVARGFEGLRPAHGFAFSRLAPDGATVTELAVHLGVTKQAASQLVDEIVRKGYAERRPHPGDARARLVVLTERGWACTRAAEEAAAEAVRLRELTGRIRARVPRLVPDVEVVGDPVRRLPGVVTFSCLYVDGETLLHELDREGFSVSSGSSCTSSTLTPSHVLRAMGVLSGGNVRVSLPPGTPEEDVERFLAVLPGVVAGVREKFGAPAGEQPASAREDALVVDALGKRCPIPVIELAKVFGDVPVGSTVRVLADDEAARLDIPAWCGMRGQEYVGEEPADEGSAYVVRRLS
;
A
#
# COMPACT_ATOMS: atom_id res chain seq x y z
N MET A 1 2.52 15.97 -14.71
CA MET A 1 1.19 16.03 -15.38
C MET A 1 0.65 14.63 -15.63
N GLU A 2 1.49 13.68 -16.09
CA GLU A 2 1.15 12.25 -16.21
C GLU A 2 0.59 11.65 -14.90
N ASP A 3 1.16 11.99 -13.74
CA ASP A 3 0.70 11.47 -12.44
C ASP A 3 -0.73 11.89 -12.07
N LEU A 4 -1.16 13.10 -12.45
CA LEU A 4 -2.50 13.59 -12.12
C LEU A 4 -3.57 12.83 -12.90
N LEU A 5 -3.30 12.54 -14.18
CA LEU A 5 -4.22 11.79 -15.04
C LEU A 5 -4.35 10.33 -14.60
N ALA A 6 -3.25 9.70 -14.17
CA ALA A 6 -3.28 8.36 -13.61
C ALA A 6 -4.14 8.28 -12.33
N VAL A 7 -3.96 9.23 -11.40
CA VAL A 7 -4.75 9.32 -10.17
C VAL A 7 -6.24 9.55 -10.47
N ALA A 8 -6.55 10.44 -11.42
CA ALA A 8 -7.92 10.69 -11.85
C ALA A 8 -8.57 9.43 -12.46
N GLY A 9 -7.80 8.67 -13.25
CA GLY A 9 -8.22 7.38 -13.80
C GLY A 9 -8.51 6.35 -12.71
N GLU A 10 -7.63 6.19 -11.73
CA GLU A 10 -7.81 5.28 -10.60
C GLU A 10 -9.05 5.62 -9.77
N LEU A 11 -9.25 6.90 -9.45
CA LEU A 11 -10.44 7.36 -8.73
C LEU A 11 -11.71 7.03 -9.52
N THR A 12 -11.71 7.29 -10.83
CA THR A 12 -12.83 6.98 -11.73
C THR A 12 -13.16 5.48 -11.70
N GLN A 13 -12.14 4.61 -11.76
CA GLN A 13 -12.34 3.16 -11.67
C GLN A 13 -12.86 2.72 -10.29
N ARG A 14 -12.37 3.35 -9.22
CA ARG A 14 -12.80 3.06 -7.84
C ARG A 14 -14.26 3.43 -7.63
N VAL A 15 -14.66 4.61 -8.08
CA VAL A 15 -16.06 5.07 -8.04
C VAL A 15 -16.93 4.11 -8.85
N HIS A 16 -16.50 3.75 -10.06
CA HIS A 16 -17.25 2.79 -10.88
C HIS A 16 -17.40 1.42 -10.20
N GLY A 17 -16.33 0.87 -9.62
CA GLY A 17 -16.40 -0.38 -8.85
C GLY A 17 -17.34 -0.27 -7.64
N GLY A 18 -17.36 0.86 -6.95
CA GLY A 18 -18.27 1.12 -5.83
C GLY A 18 -19.74 1.26 -6.24
N VAL A 19 -20.01 1.76 -7.45
CA VAL A 19 -21.34 1.81 -8.07
C VAL A 19 -21.81 0.39 -8.44
N VAL A 20 -20.94 -0.41 -9.07
CA VAL A 20 -21.24 -1.81 -9.41
C VAL A 20 -21.51 -2.64 -8.15
N ALA A 21 -20.69 -2.50 -7.10
CA ALA A 21 -20.88 -3.20 -5.83
C ALA A 21 -22.22 -2.87 -5.13
N ARG A 22 -22.85 -1.74 -5.47
CA ARG A 22 -24.19 -1.32 -5.00
C ARG A 22 -25.33 -1.78 -5.93
N GLY A 23 -25.04 -2.61 -6.93
CA GLY A 23 -26.03 -3.22 -7.83
C GLY A 23 -26.33 -2.43 -9.10
N PHE A 24 -25.58 -1.35 -9.38
CA PHE A 24 -25.76 -0.55 -10.59
C PHE A 24 -24.87 -1.05 -11.73
N GLU A 25 -25.32 -2.13 -12.36
CA GLU A 25 -24.60 -2.77 -13.47
C GLU A 25 -24.91 -2.17 -14.83
N GLY A 26 -24.08 -2.54 -15.82
CA GLY A 26 -24.25 -2.18 -17.22
C GLY A 26 -23.90 -0.74 -17.55
N LEU A 27 -23.43 0.06 -16.59
CA LEU A 27 -22.88 1.38 -16.86
C LEU A 27 -21.39 1.31 -17.15
N ARG A 28 -20.88 2.26 -17.93
CA ARG A 28 -19.45 2.50 -18.13
C ARG A 28 -19.07 3.74 -17.32
N PRO A 29 -17.81 3.93 -16.93
CA PRO A 29 -17.37 5.16 -16.26
C PRO A 29 -17.79 6.43 -17.00
N ALA A 30 -17.76 6.40 -18.34
CA ALA A 30 -18.22 7.49 -19.20
C ALA A 30 -19.67 7.95 -18.94
N HIS A 31 -20.58 7.04 -18.56
CA HIS A 31 -21.96 7.39 -18.25
C HIS A 31 -22.08 8.21 -16.96
N GLY A 32 -21.16 8.02 -16.00
CA GLY A 32 -21.12 8.80 -14.76
C GLY A 32 -20.92 10.29 -15.01
N PHE A 33 -20.07 10.66 -15.97
CA PHE A 33 -19.88 12.06 -16.37
C PHE A 33 -21.11 12.68 -17.02
N ALA A 34 -21.97 11.86 -17.64
CA ALA A 34 -23.25 12.35 -18.15
C ALA A 34 -24.23 12.61 -16.99
N PHE A 35 -24.24 11.75 -15.97
CA PHE A 35 -25.13 11.90 -14.82
C PHE A 35 -24.82 13.17 -14.03
N SER A 36 -23.53 13.53 -13.89
CA SER A 36 -23.13 14.77 -13.22
C SER A 36 -23.64 16.03 -13.93
N ARG A 37 -23.86 15.99 -15.25
CA ARG A 37 -24.50 17.09 -15.99
C ARG A 37 -26.01 17.05 -15.94
N LEU A 38 -26.61 15.86 -15.87
CA LEU A 38 -28.06 15.69 -15.82
C LEU A 38 -28.63 16.00 -14.42
N ALA A 39 -27.84 15.93 -13.36
CA ALA A 39 -28.24 16.33 -12.02
C ALA A 39 -27.96 17.84 -11.79
N PRO A 40 -28.86 18.60 -11.13
CA PRO A 40 -30.21 18.22 -10.72
C PRO A 40 -31.31 18.50 -11.76
N ASP A 41 -31.06 19.39 -12.71
CA ASP A 41 -32.12 20.01 -13.52
C ASP A 41 -32.35 19.34 -14.89
N GLY A 42 -31.54 18.34 -15.23
CA GLY A 42 -31.49 17.76 -16.57
C GLY A 42 -30.65 18.58 -17.55
N ALA A 43 -30.56 18.06 -18.77
CA ALA A 43 -29.88 18.73 -19.88
C ALA A 43 -30.48 18.32 -21.22
N THR A 44 -30.43 19.21 -22.20
CA THR A 44 -30.61 18.83 -23.61
C THR A 44 -29.41 18.02 -24.10
N VAL A 45 -29.61 17.27 -25.18
CA VAL A 45 -28.51 16.51 -25.82
C VAL A 45 -27.36 17.44 -26.26
N THR A 46 -27.69 18.67 -26.68
CA THR A 46 -26.68 19.67 -27.08
C THR A 46 -25.82 20.08 -25.89
N GLU A 47 -26.43 20.41 -24.76
CA GLU A 47 -25.70 20.79 -23.54
C GLU A 47 -24.85 19.64 -23.00
N LEU A 48 -25.37 18.41 -23.09
CA LEU A 48 -24.64 17.22 -22.69
C LEU A 48 -23.41 16.97 -23.59
N ALA A 49 -23.54 17.19 -24.91
CA ALA A 49 -22.43 17.07 -25.85
C ALA A 49 -21.32 18.08 -25.54
N VAL A 50 -21.69 19.32 -25.23
CA VAL A 50 -20.74 20.37 -24.82
C VAL A 50 -20.03 19.98 -23.53
N HIS A 51 -20.77 19.54 -22.51
CA HIS A 51 -20.21 19.14 -21.22
C HIS A 51 -19.22 17.98 -21.33
N LEU A 52 -19.57 16.96 -22.12
CA LEU A 52 -18.74 15.77 -22.31
C LEU A 52 -17.58 15.99 -23.29
N GLY A 53 -17.55 17.12 -24.01
CA GLY A 53 -16.55 17.37 -25.06
C GLY A 53 -16.66 16.41 -26.25
N VAL A 54 -17.87 15.93 -26.56
CA VAL A 54 -18.13 14.96 -27.65
C VAL A 54 -19.08 15.51 -28.70
N THR A 55 -19.22 14.82 -29.83
CA THR A 55 -20.18 15.21 -30.86
C THR A 55 -21.62 15.04 -30.38
N LYS A 56 -22.54 15.84 -30.92
CA LYS A 56 -23.98 15.70 -30.63
C LYS A 56 -24.51 14.29 -30.92
N GLN A 57 -23.98 13.63 -31.95
CA GLN A 57 -24.36 12.26 -32.30
C GLN A 57 -23.90 11.25 -31.24
N ALA A 58 -22.65 11.37 -30.76
CA ALA A 58 -22.14 10.53 -29.68
C ALA A 58 -22.93 10.75 -28.38
N ALA A 59 -23.23 12.01 -28.03
CA ALA A 59 -24.08 12.33 -26.88
C ALA A 59 -25.49 11.74 -27.03
N SER A 60 -26.09 11.79 -28.23
CA SER A 60 -27.40 11.18 -28.48
C SER A 60 -27.37 9.67 -28.26
N GLN A 61 -26.35 8.98 -28.77
CA GLN A 61 -26.19 7.53 -28.57
C GLN A 61 -26.03 7.18 -27.09
N LEU A 62 -25.25 7.96 -26.34
CA LEU A 62 -25.11 7.79 -24.89
C LEU A 62 -26.48 7.97 -24.20
N VAL A 63 -27.23 9.02 -24.54
CA VAL A 63 -28.57 9.27 -23.98
C VAL A 63 -29.51 8.10 -24.28
N ASP A 64 -29.55 7.61 -25.53
CA ASP A 64 -30.35 6.46 -25.91
C ASP A 64 -30.01 5.22 -25.07
N GLU A 65 -28.72 5.00 -24.80
CA GLU A 65 -28.25 3.89 -23.99
C GLU A 65 -28.71 4.01 -22.53
N ILE A 66 -28.55 5.17 -21.89
CA ILE A 66 -28.94 5.36 -20.48
C ILE A 66 -30.47 5.42 -20.30
N VAL A 67 -31.21 5.89 -21.31
CA VAL A 67 -32.69 5.84 -21.34
C VAL A 67 -33.17 4.41 -21.47
N ARG A 68 -32.62 3.64 -22.42
CA ARG A 68 -32.95 2.22 -22.60
C ARG A 68 -32.67 1.39 -21.35
N LYS A 69 -31.63 1.75 -20.59
CA LYS A 69 -31.28 1.10 -19.32
C LYS A 69 -32.09 1.62 -18.12
N GLY A 70 -33.00 2.57 -18.32
CA GLY A 70 -33.90 3.09 -17.29
C GLY A 70 -33.25 4.07 -16.30
N TYR A 71 -32.06 4.60 -16.59
CA TYR A 71 -31.39 5.58 -15.73
C TYR A 71 -31.77 7.03 -16.04
N ALA A 72 -32.25 7.30 -17.25
CA ALA A 72 -32.72 8.62 -17.65
C ALA A 72 -34.02 8.51 -18.46
N GLU A 73 -34.72 9.61 -18.61
CA GLU A 73 -35.89 9.74 -19.48
C GLU A 73 -35.91 11.08 -20.19
N ARG A 74 -36.68 11.17 -21.26
CA ARG A 74 -36.86 12.40 -22.04
C ARG A 74 -38.20 13.03 -21.69
N ARG A 75 -38.17 14.29 -21.24
CA ARG A 75 -39.34 15.10 -20.95
C ARG A 75 -39.45 16.27 -21.95
N PRO A 76 -40.65 16.84 -22.15
CA PRO A 76 -40.80 18.12 -22.86
C PRO A 76 -39.92 19.20 -22.20
N HIS A 77 -39.27 20.03 -23.01
CA HIS A 77 -38.47 21.13 -22.46
C HIS A 77 -39.40 22.30 -22.06
N PRO A 78 -39.26 22.87 -20.85
CA PRO A 78 -40.22 23.85 -20.32
C PRO A 78 -40.23 25.19 -21.08
N GLY A 79 -39.10 25.57 -21.69
CA GLY A 79 -38.96 26.84 -22.41
C GLY A 79 -38.78 26.72 -23.93
N ASP A 80 -38.81 25.50 -24.50
CA ASP A 80 -38.62 25.29 -25.94
C ASP A 80 -39.37 24.05 -26.40
N ALA A 81 -40.52 24.25 -27.06
CA ALA A 81 -41.38 23.16 -27.53
C ALA A 81 -40.68 22.18 -28.51
N ARG A 82 -39.61 22.63 -29.18
CA ARG A 82 -38.85 21.81 -30.16
C ARG A 82 -37.77 20.96 -29.49
N ALA A 83 -37.41 21.27 -28.25
CA ALA A 83 -36.39 20.55 -27.51
C ALA A 83 -36.97 19.45 -26.60
N ARG A 84 -36.08 18.55 -26.18
CA ARG A 84 -36.35 17.55 -25.14
C ARG A 84 -35.30 17.69 -24.06
N LEU A 85 -35.76 17.66 -22.83
CA LEU A 85 -34.92 17.66 -21.65
C LEU A 85 -34.68 16.20 -21.23
N VAL A 86 -33.41 15.81 -21.12
CA VAL A 86 -33.04 14.52 -20.53
C VAL A 86 -32.92 14.74 -19.03
N VAL A 87 -33.61 13.93 -18.24
CA VAL A 87 -33.57 13.99 -16.77
C VAL A 87 -33.26 12.60 -16.21
N LEU A 88 -32.67 12.54 -15.02
CA LEU A 88 -32.45 11.28 -14.32
C LEU A 88 -33.78 10.71 -13.80
N THR A 89 -33.95 9.40 -13.91
CA THR A 89 -35.01 8.66 -13.21
C THR A 89 -34.63 8.47 -11.74
N GLU A 90 -35.51 7.92 -10.92
CA GLU A 90 -35.17 7.50 -9.55
C GLU A 90 -33.94 6.57 -9.52
N ARG A 91 -33.85 5.63 -10.48
CA ARG A 91 -32.69 4.74 -10.64
C ARG A 91 -31.42 5.52 -11.01
N GLY A 92 -31.52 6.51 -11.89
CA GLY A 92 -30.42 7.43 -12.23
C GLY A 92 -29.90 8.22 -11.03
N TRP A 93 -30.82 8.73 -10.21
CA TRP A 93 -30.51 9.42 -8.97
C TRP A 93 -29.87 8.51 -7.92
N ALA A 94 -30.40 7.30 -7.74
CA ALA A 94 -29.82 6.31 -6.83
C ALA A 94 -28.40 5.91 -7.26
N CYS A 95 -28.16 5.76 -8.56
CA CYS A 95 -26.84 5.50 -9.10
C CYS A 95 -25.87 6.69 -8.88
N THR A 96 -26.36 7.93 -8.96
CA THR A 96 -25.55 9.13 -8.73
C THR A 96 -25.11 9.20 -7.27
N ARG A 97 -26.04 8.99 -6.32
CA ARG A 97 -25.71 8.91 -4.89
C ARG A 97 -24.71 7.79 -4.58
N ALA A 98 -24.89 6.62 -5.19
CA ALA A 98 -23.95 5.51 -5.06
C ALA A 98 -22.53 5.86 -5.54
N ALA A 99 -22.41 6.67 -6.59
CA ALA A 99 -21.13 7.17 -7.08
C ALA A 99 -20.50 8.18 -6.11
N GLU A 100 -21.29 9.11 -5.57
CA GLU A 100 -20.85 10.09 -4.56
C GLU A 100 -20.36 9.40 -3.29
N GLU A 101 -21.12 8.42 -2.77
CA GLU A 101 -20.72 7.61 -1.62
C GLU A 101 -19.43 6.84 -1.88
N ALA A 102 -19.29 6.23 -3.07
CA ALA A 102 -18.08 5.50 -3.44
C ALA A 102 -16.85 6.43 -3.55
N ALA A 103 -17.04 7.66 -4.06
CA ALA A 103 -15.99 8.67 -4.14
C ALA A 103 -15.58 9.15 -2.74
N ALA A 104 -16.55 9.49 -1.89
CA ALA A 104 -16.32 9.91 -0.51
C ALA A 104 -15.57 8.84 0.28
N GLU A 105 -15.96 7.56 0.12
CA GLU A 105 -15.27 6.46 0.80
C GLU A 105 -13.85 6.25 0.28
N ALA A 106 -13.62 6.39 -1.03
CA ALA A 106 -12.27 6.30 -1.58
C ALA A 106 -11.35 7.39 -1.03
N VAL A 107 -11.85 8.62 -0.86
CA VAL A 107 -11.11 9.72 -0.22
C VAL A 107 -10.84 9.40 1.25
N ARG A 108 -11.87 9.01 2.01
CA ARG A 108 -11.76 8.68 3.44
C ARG A 108 -10.74 7.58 3.71
N LEU A 109 -10.80 6.47 2.96
CA LEU A 109 -9.84 5.38 3.10
C LEU A 109 -8.41 5.84 2.78
N ARG A 110 -8.24 6.71 1.77
CA ARG A 110 -6.92 7.26 1.40
C ARG A 110 -6.32 8.13 2.49
N GLU A 111 -7.15 8.90 3.18
CA GLU A 111 -6.73 9.69 4.34
C GLU A 111 -6.31 8.77 5.50
N LEU A 112 -7.13 7.76 5.83
CA LEU A 112 -6.81 6.80 6.90
C LEU A 112 -5.51 6.03 6.62
N THR A 113 -5.33 5.49 5.42
CA THR A 113 -4.06 4.84 5.05
C THR A 113 -2.90 5.84 4.99
N GLY A 114 -3.16 7.08 4.59
CA GLY A 114 -2.19 8.18 4.64
C GLY A 114 -1.66 8.42 6.06
N ARG A 115 -2.53 8.37 7.08
CA ARG A 115 -2.13 8.49 8.49
C ARG A 115 -1.25 7.34 8.93
N ILE A 116 -1.62 6.09 8.58
CA ILE A 116 -0.80 4.91 8.90
C ILE A 116 0.59 5.06 8.27
N ARG A 117 0.67 5.39 6.98
CA ARG A 117 1.94 5.60 6.27
C ARG A 117 2.82 6.67 6.91
N ALA A 118 2.23 7.76 7.39
CA ALA A 118 2.97 8.87 7.98
C ALA A 118 3.42 8.59 9.43
N ARG A 119 2.61 7.86 10.20
CA ARG A 119 2.85 7.66 11.65
C ARG A 119 3.65 6.42 11.97
N VAL A 120 3.47 5.32 11.23
CA VAL A 120 4.18 4.06 11.52
C VAL A 120 5.71 4.26 11.59
N PRO A 121 6.39 4.90 10.62
CA PRO A 121 7.85 5.12 10.69
C PRO A 121 8.31 6.01 11.85
N ARG A 122 7.40 6.82 12.43
CA ARG A 122 7.70 7.70 13.56
C ARG A 122 7.50 6.99 14.91
N LEU A 123 6.59 6.02 14.94
CA LEU A 123 6.21 5.30 16.14
C LEU A 123 7.01 4.00 16.31
N VAL A 124 7.46 3.41 15.21
CA VAL A 124 8.18 2.14 15.18
C VAL A 124 9.53 2.36 14.50
N PRO A 125 10.65 2.21 15.24
CA PRO A 125 11.99 2.30 14.65
C PRO A 125 12.23 1.20 13.62
N ASP A 126 13.14 1.45 12.69
CA ASP A 126 13.56 0.49 11.67
C ASP A 126 12.37 -0.10 10.87
N VAL A 127 11.52 0.78 10.33
CA VAL A 127 10.39 0.42 9.45
C VAL A 127 10.52 1.08 8.08
N GLU A 128 10.23 0.31 7.04
CA GLU A 128 10.08 0.80 5.67
C GLU A 128 8.61 0.76 5.23
N VAL A 129 8.06 1.88 4.75
CA VAL A 129 6.73 1.90 4.14
C VAL A 129 6.86 1.66 2.65
N VAL A 130 6.22 0.60 2.16
CA VAL A 130 6.37 0.12 0.79
C VAL A 130 5.32 0.75 -0.14
N GLY A 131 5.70 0.95 -1.40
CA GLY A 131 4.83 1.39 -2.50
C GLY A 131 4.73 2.91 -2.68
N ASP A 132 4.28 3.31 -3.87
CA ASP A 132 4.24 4.70 -4.33
C ASP A 132 3.42 5.60 -3.38
N PRO A 133 3.93 6.80 -3.02
CA PRO A 133 3.25 7.73 -2.12
C PRO A 133 1.99 8.37 -2.74
N VAL A 134 1.75 8.20 -4.04
CA VAL A 134 0.62 8.77 -4.75
C VAL A 134 -0.16 7.68 -5.52
N ARG A 135 0.51 6.85 -6.31
CA ARG A 135 -0.12 5.81 -7.15
C ARG A 135 -0.30 4.52 -6.37
N ARG A 136 -1.28 4.54 -5.47
CA ARG A 136 -1.62 3.40 -4.61
C ARG A 136 -3.12 3.31 -4.40
N LEU A 137 -3.59 2.09 -4.12
CA LEU A 137 -4.97 1.86 -3.72
C LEU A 137 -5.29 2.62 -2.41
N PRO A 138 -6.47 3.27 -2.32
CA PRO A 138 -6.80 4.15 -1.20
C PRO A 138 -6.92 3.41 0.14
N GLY A 139 -7.37 2.16 0.13
CA GLY A 139 -7.59 1.36 1.33
C GLY A 139 -6.47 0.37 1.67
N VAL A 140 -5.29 0.46 1.03
CA VAL A 140 -4.20 -0.48 1.28
C VAL A 140 -2.92 0.27 1.67
N VAL A 141 -2.28 -0.17 2.74
CA VAL A 141 -0.93 0.25 3.12
C VAL A 141 -0.11 -0.98 3.46
N THR A 142 1.15 -0.98 3.00
CA THR A 142 2.12 -2.01 3.29
C THR A 142 3.35 -1.38 3.93
N PHE A 143 3.89 -2.01 4.96
CA PHE A 143 5.17 -1.66 5.57
C PHE A 143 5.90 -2.91 6.05
N SER A 144 7.22 -2.83 6.19
CA SER A 144 8.08 -3.91 6.65
C SER A 144 8.83 -3.48 7.90
N CYS A 145 8.78 -4.28 8.96
CA CYS A 145 9.51 -4.04 10.20
C CYS A 145 10.80 -4.86 10.24
N LEU A 146 11.94 -4.21 10.38
CA LEU A 146 13.22 -4.90 10.54
C LEU A 146 13.28 -5.66 11.86
N TYR A 147 14.03 -6.76 11.89
CA TYR A 147 14.24 -7.65 13.05
C TYR A 147 12.99 -8.37 13.54
N VAL A 148 11.99 -8.53 12.67
CA VAL A 148 10.72 -9.14 13.02
C VAL A 148 10.39 -10.24 12.02
N ASP A 149 9.98 -11.39 12.54
CA ASP A 149 9.31 -12.42 11.74
C ASP A 149 7.87 -11.99 11.45
N GLY A 150 7.49 -12.03 10.17
CA GLY A 150 6.18 -11.55 9.72
C GLY A 150 5.01 -12.38 10.27
N GLU A 151 5.15 -13.71 10.33
CA GLU A 151 4.10 -14.58 10.86
C GLU A 151 3.87 -14.32 12.35
N THR A 152 4.96 -14.23 13.12
CA THR A 152 4.89 -13.90 14.55
C THR A 152 4.22 -12.55 14.78
N LEU A 153 4.57 -11.52 13.99
CA LEU A 153 3.94 -10.20 14.09
C LEU A 153 2.44 -10.24 13.77
N LEU A 154 2.05 -10.96 12.72
CA LEU A 154 0.65 -11.16 12.37
C LEU A 154 -0.13 -11.84 13.50
N HIS A 155 0.46 -12.88 14.09
CA HIS A 155 -0.14 -13.59 15.22
C HIS A 155 -0.33 -12.71 16.45
N GLU A 156 0.65 -11.87 16.81
CA GLU A 156 0.49 -10.96 17.95
C GLU A 156 -0.51 -9.83 17.65
N LEU A 157 -0.60 -9.33 16.42
CA LEU A 157 -1.63 -8.37 16.02
C LEU A 157 -3.04 -8.97 16.07
N ASP A 158 -3.20 -10.24 15.70
CA ASP A 158 -4.47 -10.97 15.82
C ASP A 158 -4.93 -11.08 17.27
N ARG A 159 -4.00 -11.32 18.21
CA ARG A 159 -4.28 -11.32 19.66
C ARG A 159 -4.76 -9.98 20.19
N GLU A 160 -4.33 -8.88 19.56
CA GLU A 160 -4.80 -7.51 19.83
C GLU A 160 -6.10 -7.16 19.07
N GLY A 161 -6.70 -8.15 18.41
CA GLY A 161 -7.96 -8.03 17.68
C GLY A 161 -7.83 -7.37 16.30
N PHE A 162 -6.67 -7.46 15.66
CA PHE A 162 -6.45 -6.94 14.30
C PHE A 162 -6.19 -8.07 13.31
N SER A 163 -7.03 -8.16 12.28
CA SER A 163 -6.78 -9.03 11.13
C SER A 163 -6.00 -8.27 10.06
N VAL A 164 -4.73 -8.61 9.89
CA VAL A 164 -3.84 -8.07 8.86
C VAL A 164 -3.23 -9.19 8.03
N SER A 165 -2.58 -8.84 6.92
CA SER A 165 -1.92 -9.82 6.03
C SER A 165 -0.43 -9.51 5.89
N SER A 166 0.39 -10.46 5.46
CA SER A 166 1.84 -10.25 5.29
C SER A 166 2.23 -9.77 3.88
N GLY A 167 1.27 -9.52 2.99
CA GLY A 167 1.51 -8.97 1.66
C GLY A 167 2.45 -9.83 0.78
N SER A 168 1.87 -10.75 -0.01
CA SER A 168 2.54 -11.67 -0.96
C SER A 168 3.01 -12.99 -0.33
N SER A 169 2.03 -13.89 -0.10
CA SER A 169 2.18 -15.32 0.18
C SER A 169 3.56 -15.80 0.59
N CYS A 170 3.89 -15.65 1.88
CA CYS A 170 4.63 -16.70 2.56
C CYS A 170 3.71 -17.93 2.53
N THR A 171 3.75 -18.72 1.45
CA THR A 171 3.30 -20.11 1.55
C THR A 171 4.28 -20.78 2.49
N SER A 172 3.77 -21.21 3.64
CA SER A 172 4.46 -21.84 4.76
C SER A 172 5.32 -23.09 4.44
N SER A 173 5.53 -23.42 3.17
CA SER A 173 6.36 -24.54 2.71
C SER A 173 7.78 -24.15 2.31
N THR A 174 8.04 -22.88 1.96
CA THR A 174 9.40 -22.41 1.62
C THR A 174 9.58 -21.02 2.20
N LEU A 175 10.53 -20.87 3.14
CA LEU A 175 10.97 -19.61 3.76
C LEU A 175 11.67 -18.67 2.75
N THR A 176 11.19 -18.64 1.52
CA THR A 176 11.64 -17.80 0.42
C THR A 176 11.01 -16.41 0.54
N PRO A 177 11.79 -15.33 0.41
CA PRO A 177 11.29 -13.96 0.35
C PRO A 177 10.21 -13.77 -0.71
N SER A 178 9.31 -12.82 -0.46
CA SER A 178 8.33 -12.39 -1.45
C SER A 178 9.02 -11.99 -2.76
N HIS A 179 8.73 -12.70 -3.85
CA HIS A 179 9.28 -12.39 -5.17
C HIS A 179 8.94 -10.95 -5.60
N VAL A 180 7.78 -10.41 -5.17
CA VAL A 180 7.38 -9.04 -5.47
C VAL A 180 8.22 -8.04 -4.70
N LEU A 181 8.37 -8.21 -3.38
CA LEU A 181 9.19 -7.30 -2.57
C LEU A 181 10.66 -7.35 -3.00
N ARG A 182 11.15 -8.53 -3.37
CA ARG A 182 12.46 -8.70 -3.99
C ARG A 182 12.61 -7.94 -5.29
N ALA A 183 11.66 -8.08 -6.21
CA ALA A 183 11.68 -7.34 -7.48
C ALA A 183 11.60 -5.82 -7.27
N MET A 184 10.98 -5.37 -6.17
CA MET A 184 10.93 -3.96 -5.78
C MET A 184 12.22 -3.48 -5.09
N GLY A 185 13.09 -4.37 -4.65
CA GLY A 185 14.33 -4.02 -3.92
C GLY A 185 14.08 -3.45 -2.52
N VAL A 186 12.98 -3.84 -1.88
CA VAL A 186 12.57 -3.37 -0.53
C VAL A 186 12.71 -4.48 0.51
N LEU A 187 12.65 -4.11 1.79
CA LEU A 187 12.68 -5.06 2.91
C LEU A 187 11.64 -6.16 2.75
N SER A 188 12.12 -7.40 2.84
CA SER A 188 11.28 -8.59 2.69
C SER A 188 10.80 -9.17 4.03
N GLY A 189 11.58 -8.97 5.10
CA GLY A 189 11.24 -9.38 6.46
C GLY A 189 10.18 -8.51 7.15
N GLY A 190 9.39 -9.12 8.04
CA GLY A 190 8.44 -8.41 8.89
C GLY A 190 7.36 -7.63 8.14
N ASN A 191 6.96 -8.07 6.94
CA ASN A 191 5.98 -7.36 6.12
C ASN A 191 4.57 -7.44 6.71
N VAL A 192 3.89 -6.31 6.74
CA VAL A 192 2.48 -6.16 7.11
C VAL A 192 1.77 -5.32 6.05
N ARG A 193 0.70 -5.88 5.50
CA ARG A 193 -0.28 -5.24 4.62
C ARG A 193 -1.61 -5.11 5.36
N VAL A 194 -1.96 -3.87 5.65
CA VAL A 194 -3.23 -3.46 6.23
C VAL A 194 -4.20 -3.11 5.09
N SER A 195 -5.38 -3.72 5.11
CA SER A 195 -6.46 -3.44 4.17
C SER A 195 -7.67 -2.90 4.93
N LEU A 196 -8.09 -1.68 4.61
CA LEU A 196 -9.23 -1.01 5.23
C LEU A 196 -10.48 -1.20 4.35
N PRO A 197 -11.45 -2.04 4.76
CA PRO A 197 -12.71 -2.17 4.04
C PRO A 197 -13.55 -0.88 4.10
N PRO A 198 -14.56 -0.74 3.22
CA PRO A 198 -15.52 0.34 3.32
C PRO A 198 -16.17 0.42 4.70
N GLY A 199 -16.24 1.62 5.26
CA GLY A 199 -16.83 1.86 6.59
C GLY A 199 -15.90 1.61 7.77
N THR A 200 -14.61 1.28 7.58
CA THR A 200 -13.65 1.15 8.69
C THR A 200 -13.65 2.40 9.59
N PRO A 201 -13.95 2.28 10.89
CA PRO A 201 -13.90 3.40 11.82
C PRO A 201 -12.52 4.05 11.92
N GLU A 202 -12.49 5.36 12.09
CA GLU A 202 -11.23 6.08 12.32
C GLU A 202 -10.55 5.65 13.63
N GLU A 203 -11.36 5.39 14.67
CA GLU A 203 -10.93 4.88 15.97
C GLU A 203 -10.17 3.56 15.89
N ASP A 204 -10.50 2.67 14.95
CA ASP A 204 -9.77 1.42 14.74
C ASP A 204 -8.36 1.68 14.20
N VAL A 205 -8.19 2.68 13.34
CA VAL A 205 -6.88 3.10 12.83
C VAL A 205 -6.04 3.72 13.94
N GLU A 206 -6.65 4.54 14.79
CA GLU A 206 -5.97 5.13 15.95
C GLU A 206 -5.59 4.06 16.99
N ARG A 207 -6.47 3.08 17.24
CA ARG A 207 -6.18 1.92 18.10
C ARG A 207 -5.00 1.11 17.56
N PHE A 208 -5.01 0.83 16.25
CA PHE A 208 -3.92 0.11 15.59
C PHE A 208 -2.58 0.84 15.77
N LEU A 209 -2.56 2.15 15.54
CA LEU A 209 -1.35 2.98 15.70
C LEU A 209 -0.86 3.07 17.15
N ALA A 210 -1.76 2.98 18.13
CA ALA A 210 -1.40 2.97 19.54
C ALA A 210 -0.77 1.63 19.98
N VAL A 211 -1.28 0.51 19.46
CA VAL A 211 -0.85 -0.85 19.85
C VAL A 211 0.41 -1.32 19.12
N LEU A 212 0.54 -0.97 17.82
CA LEU A 212 1.61 -1.47 16.96
C LEU A 212 3.04 -1.35 17.55
N PRO A 213 3.46 -0.24 18.18
CA PRO A 213 4.81 -0.13 18.71
C PRO A 213 5.13 -1.15 19.80
N GLY A 214 4.17 -1.38 20.72
CA GLY A 214 4.34 -2.35 21.79
C GLY A 214 4.41 -3.79 21.26
N VAL A 215 3.57 -4.11 20.28
CA VAL A 215 3.59 -5.43 19.62
C VAL A 215 4.93 -5.66 18.91
N VAL A 216 5.39 -4.70 18.11
CA VAL A 216 6.67 -4.83 17.40
C VAL A 216 7.84 -4.96 18.38
N ALA A 217 7.87 -4.17 19.45
CA ALA A 217 8.90 -4.27 20.48
C ALA A 217 8.91 -5.66 21.15
N GLY A 218 7.74 -6.17 21.55
CA GLY A 218 7.61 -7.49 22.15
C GLY A 218 8.05 -8.62 21.23
N VAL A 219 7.81 -8.52 19.91
CA VAL A 219 8.32 -9.50 18.95
C VAL A 219 9.84 -9.40 18.81
N ARG A 220 10.41 -8.20 18.74
CA ARG A 220 11.87 -7.97 18.67
C ARG A 220 12.61 -8.55 19.87
N GLU A 221 12.06 -8.40 21.07
CA GLU A 221 12.63 -8.96 22.30
C GLU A 221 12.76 -10.48 22.24
N LYS A 222 11.76 -11.19 21.70
CA LYS A 222 11.79 -12.67 21.57
C LYS A 222 12.93 -13.18 20.69
N PHE A 223 13.39 -12.37 19.73
CA PHE A 223 14.51 -12.72 18.84
C PHE A 223 15.86 -12.15 19.30
N GLY A 224 15.90 -11.45 20.43
CA GLY A 224 17.12 -10.81 20.95
C GLY A 224 17.66 -9.73 20.03
N ALA A 225 16.78 -9.02 19.30
CA ALA A 225 17.21 -7.87 18.49
C ALA A 225 17.82 -6.80 19.41
N PRO A 226 18.94 -6.17 19.02
CA PRO A 226 19.63 -5.22 19.90
C PRO A 226 18.73 -4.02 20.22
N ALA A 227 18.47 -3.82 21.51
CA ALA A 227 18.08 -2.52 22.05
C ALA A 227 19.31 -1.60 21.92
N GLY A 228 19.15 -0.37 21.44
CA GLY A 228 20.28 0.50 21.09
C GLY A 228 21.35 0.68 22.19
N GLU A 229 22.63 0.58 21.79
CA GLU A 229 23.92 0.94 22.46
C GLU A 229 24.34 0.11 23.71
N GLN A 230 25.61 -0.23 24.06
CA GLN A 230 27.00 0.24 23.83
C GLN A 230 28.05 -0.84 24.37
N PRO A 231 29.41 -0.67 24.36
CA PRO A 231 30.39 -1.47 23.60
C PRO A 231 31.31 -2.47 24.37
N ALA A 232 31.95 -3.40 23.64
CA ALA A 232 33.17 -4.13 24.03
C ALA A 232 34.27 -4.13 22.93
N SER A 233 35.53 -4.20 23.35
CA SER A 233 36.72 -3.85 22.54
C SER A 233 37.20 -4.88 21.51
N ALA A 234 37.33 -4.41 20.27
CA ALA A 234 38.27 -4.70 19.15
C ALA A 234 39.14 -5.98 19.11
N ARG A 235 39.12 -6.62 17.93
CA ARG A 235 40.30 -7.15 17.21
C ARG A 235 40.20 -6.81 15.71
N GLU A 236 41.36 -6.70 15.06
CA GLU A 236 41.58 -6.22 13.67
C GLU A 236 41.19 -7.20 12.55
N ASP A 237 40.70 -8.39 12.86
CA ASP A 237 40.18 -9.30 11.84
C ASP A 237 38.76 -8.90 11.47
N ALA A 238 38.44 -8.90 10.17
CA ALA A 238 37.07 -8.69 9.69
C ALA A 238 36.13 -9.66 10.42
N LEU A 239 35.34 -9.15 11.35
CA LEU A 239 34.47 -9.96 12.19
C LEU A 239 33.55 -10.77 11.27
N VAL A 240 33.53 -12.09 11.43
CA VAL A 240 32.66 -12.97 10.65
C VAL A 240 31.44 -13.32 11.47
N VAL A 241 30.26 -12.98 10.96
CA VAL A 241 28.96 -13.42 11.47
C VAL A 241 28.53 -14.62 10.65
N ASP A 242 28.52 -15.80 11.26
CA ASP A 242 28.02 -17.02 10.61
C ASP A 242 26.51 -17.16 10.83
N ALA A 243 25.75 -16.92 9.75
CA ALA A 243 24.30 -17.09 9.70
C ALA A 243 23.90 -18.15 8.65
N LEU A 244 24.80 -19.07 8.29
CA LEU A 244 24.47 -20.17 7.37
C LEU A 244 23.37 -21.06 7.94
N GLY A 245 22.44 -21.47 7.07
CA GLY A 245 21.26 -22.25 7.42
C GLY A 245 20.21 -21.46 8.23
N LYS A 246 20.43 -20.17 8.50
CA LYS A 246 19.45 -19.29 9.15
C LYS A 246 18.65 -18.54 8.08
N ARG A 247 17.40 -18.22 8.41
CA ARG A 247 16.47 -17.49 7.53
C ARG A 247 16.13 -16.12 8.10
N CYS A 248 15.70 -15.21 7.24
CA CYS A 248 15.15 -13.91 7.64
C CYS A 248 14.16 -14.06 8.83
N PRO A 249 14.28 -13.23 9.88
CA PRO A 249 15.15 -12.04 10.01
C PRO A 249 16.55 -12.31 10.62
N ILE A 250 16.93 -13.58 10.86
CA ILE A 250 18.08 -13.93 11.71
C ILE A 250 19.43 -13.37 11.21
N PRO A 251 19.82 -13.45 9.92
CA PRO A 251 21.11 -12.91 9.47
C PRO A 251 21.32 -11.44 9.81
N VAL A 252 20.26 -10.62 9.67
CA VAL A 252 20.30 -9.20 10.00
C VAL A 252 20.31 -8.95 11.50
N ILE A 253 19.63 -9.79 12.29
CA ILE A 253 19.65 -9.73 13.76
C ILE A 253 21.06 -10.04 14.29
N GLU A 254 21.69 -11.11 13.81
CA GLU A 254 23.03 -11.49 14.25
C GLU A 254 24.09 -10.45 13.84
N LEU A 255 23.98 -9.88 12.63
CA LEU A 255 24.77 -8.71 12.24
C LEU A 255 24.58 -7.57 13.25
N ALA A 256 23.32 -7.17 13.51
CA ALA A 256 23.03 -6.03 14.36
C ALA A 256 23.52 -6.20 15.81
N LYS A 257 23.47 -7.42 16.36
CA LYS A 257 23.94 -7.73 17.72
C LYS A 257 25.41 -7.41 17.91
N VAL A 258 26.24 -7.72 16.91
CA VAL A 258 27.70 -7.57 17.02
C VAL A 258 28.21 -6.24 16.47
N PHE A 259 27.45 -5.59 15.58
CA PHE A 259 27.94 -4.43 14.83
C PHE A 259 28.29 -3.23 15.71
N GLY A 260 27.61 -3.07 16.84
CA GLY A 260 27.88 -2.01 17.82
C GLY A 260 29.26 -2.09 18.48
N ASP A 261 29.88 -3.27 18.47
CA ASP A 261 31.20 -3.53 19.06
C ASP A 261 32.35 -3.42 18.05
N VAL A 262 32.02 -3.34 16.76
CA VAL A 262 33.00 -3.27 15.67
C VAL A 262 33.57 -1.86 15.60
N PRO A 263 34.89 -1.63 15.54
CA PRO A 263 35.43 -0.27 15.43
C PRO A 263 34.91 0.48 14.19
N VAL A 264 34.71 1.80 14.32
CA VAL A 264 34.36 2.64 13.17
C VAL A 264 35.45 2.55 12.10
N GLY A 265 35.04 2.35 10.85
CA GLY A 265 35.91 2.11 9.70
C GLY A 265 36.19 0.63 9.42
N SER A 266 35.97 -0.27 10.39
CA SER A 266 36.15 -1.71 10.21
C SER A 266 34.97 -2.35 9.47
N THR A 267 35.22 -3.55 8.94
CA THR A 267 34.22 -4.35 8.22
C THR A 267 33.79 -5.59 8.99
N VAL A 268 32.52 -5.96 8.80
CA VAL A 268 31.92 -7.24 9.21
C VAL A 268 31.55 -8.02 7.96
N ARG A 269 31.85 -9.32 7.95
CA ARG A 269 31.43 -10.25 6.89
C ARG A 269 30.30 -11.11 7.43
N VAL A 270 29.12 -11.05 6.83
CA VAL A 270 27.98 -11.90 7.19
C VAL A 270 27.88 -13.05 6.21
N LEU A 271 28.13 -14.28 6.66
CA LEU A 271 27.92 -15.48 5.86
C LEU A 271 26.44 -15.87 5.92
N ALA A 272 25.78 -15.96 4.77
CA ALA A 272 24.40 -16.41 4.69
C ALA A 272 24.11 -17.10 3.36
N ASP A 273 23.30 -18.15 3.41
CA ASP A 273 22.73 -18.89 2.27
C ASP A 273 21.26 -18.50 2.01
N ASP A 274 20.75 -17.53 2.77
CA ASP A 274 19.41 -17.00 2.61
C ASP A 274 19.35 -15.91 1.54
N GLU A 275 18.48 -16.10 0.53
CA GLU A 275 18.30 -15.12 -0.56
C GLU A 275 17.80 -13.76 -0.05
N ALA A 276 17.13 -13.73 1.12
CA ALA A 276 16.66 -12.50 1.75
C ALA A 276 17.82 -11.58 2.15
N ALA A 277 18.96 -12.16 2.56
CA ALA A 277 20.11 -11.42 3.07
C ALA A 277 20.66 -10.43 2.03
N ARG A 278 20.60 -10.79 0.74
CA ARG A 278 21.00 -9.92 -0.39
C ARG A 278 20.20 -8.62 -0.46
N LEU A 279 18.96 -8.61 0.04
CA LEU A 279 18.10 -7.41 0.09
C LEU A 279 18.15 -6.75 1.46
N ASP A 280 17.99 -7.55 2.50
CA ASP A 280 17.78 -7.05 3.85
C ASP A 280 19.08 -6.47 4.45
N ILE A 281 20.26 -6.98 4.10
CA ILE A 281 21.55 -6.44 4.59
C ILE A 281 21.84 -5.06 3.98
N PRO A 282 21.78 -4.83 2.65
CA PRO A 282 21.92 -3.48 2.10
C PRO A 282 20.88 -2.49 2.63
N ALA A 283 19.62 -2.93 2.79
CA ALA A 283 18.56 -2.10 3.35
C ALA A 283 18.85 -1.74 4.82
N TRP A 284 19.28 -2.71 5.63
CA TRP A 284 19.75 -2.49 7.00
C TRP A 284 20.88 -1.45 7.03
N CYS A 285 21.87 -1.56 6.14
CA CYS A 285 22.97 -0.60 6.05
C CYS A 285 22.45 0.81 5.79
N GLY A 286 21.57 0.97 4.79
CA GLY A 286 20.96 2.26 4.48
C GLY A 286 20.16 2.85 5.65
N MET A 287 19.38 2.03 6.36
CA MET A 287 18.58 2.46 7.50
C MET A 287 19.42 2.85 8.72
N ARG A 288 20.55 2.16 8.93
CA ARG A 288 21.46 2.38 10.06
C ARG A 288 22.58 3.36 9.74
N GLY A 289 22.63 3.92 8.53
CA GLY A 289 23.67 4.85 8.09
C GLY A 289 25.06 4.20 7.96
N GLN A 290 25.09 2.91 7.61
CA GLN A 290 26.30 2.12 7.40
C GLN A 290 26.55 1.88 5.91
N GLU A 291 27.75 1.46 5.54
CA GLU A 291 28.10 1.19 4.15
C GLU A 291 28.00 -0.30 3.83
N TYR A 292 27.19 -0.64 2.82
CA TYR A 292 27.24 -1.95 2.20
C TYR A 292 28.37 -1.97 1.15
N VAL A 293 29.45 -2.70 1.45
CA VAL A 293 30.67 -2.73 0.61
C VAL A 293 30.48 -3.64 -0.60
N GLY A 294 29.76 -4.75 -0.42
CA GLY A 294 29.46 -5.67 -1.51
C GLY A 294 29.17 -7.10 -1.07
N GLU A 295 28.95 -7.95 -2.07
CA GLU A 295 28.73 -9.39 -1.93
C GLU A 295 29.95 -10.13 -2.50
N GLU A 296 30.48 -11.08 -1.74
CA GLU A 296 31.59 -11.95 -2.12
C GLU A 296 31.13 -13.41 -2.12
N PRO A 297 31.67 -14.26 -3.01
CA PRO A 297 31.47 -15.70 -2.91
C PRO A 297 32.10 -16.25 -1.63
N ALA A 298 31.43 -17.23 -1.01
CA ALA A 298 31.90 -17.99 0.14
C ALA A 298 31.82 -19.50 -0.16
N ASP A 299 32.48 -20.32 0.64
CA ASP A 299 32.48 -21.79 0.46
C ASP A 299 31.06 -22.36 0.51
N GLU A 300 30.22 -21.80 1.39
CA GLU A 300 28.78 -22.04 1.45
C GLU A 300 28.05 -20.68 1.44
N GLY A 301 27.05 -20.52 0.56
CA GLY A 301 26.26 -19.29 0.46
C GLY A 301 27.04 -18.09 -0.10
N SER A 302 26.88 -16.93 0.53
CA SER A 302 27.55 -15.68 0.16
C SER A 302 27.99 -14.91 1.39
N ALA A 303 29.07 -14.14 1.24
CA ALA A 303 29.58 -13.25 2.27
C ALA A 303 29.19 -11.81 1.95
N TYR A 304 28.35 -11.21 2.78
CA TYR A 304 27.93 -9.81 2.66
C TYR A 304 28.83 -8.94 3.53
N VAL A 305 29.52 -7.98 2.91
CA VAL A 305 30.52 -7.14 3.58
C VAL A 305 29.92 -5.79 3.91
N VAL A 306 29.96 -5.43 5.20
CA VAL A 306 29.41 -4.19 5.73
C VAL A 306 30.49 -3.42 6.45
N ARG A 307 30.64 -2.12 6.17
CA ARG A 307 31.58 -1.23 6.86
C ARG A 307 30.84 -0.31 7.83
N ARG A 308 31.35 -0.23 9.06
CA ARG A 308 30.83 0.69 10.07
C ARG A 308 31.30 2.11 9.80
N LEU A 309 30.38 3.06 9.71
CA LEU A 309 30.67 4.48 9.51
C LEU A 309 30.51 5.33 10.78
N SER A 310 29.78 4.82 11.79
CA SER A 310 29.45 5.51 13.05
C SER A 310 29.32 4.54 14.20
#